data_AF-A0A2W0BS29-F1
#
_entry.id   AF-A0A2W0BS29-F1
#
_cell.length_a   1.000
_cell.length_b   1.000
_cell.length_c   1.000
_cell.angle_alpha   90.00
_cell.angle_beta   90.00
_cell.angle_gamma   90.00
#
_symmetry.space_group_name_H-M   'P 1'
#
loop_
_entity.id
_entity.type
_entity.pdbx_description
1 polymer ?
#
loop_
_entity_poly.entity_id
_entity_poly.type
_entity_poly.pdbx_seq_one_letter_code
_entity_poly.pdbx_strand_id
1 'polypeptide(L)' 'MIKAIFRLTDIEKQKIFKLREMGVRPPDIARRFGLSEGVVHKVVQAQRALIQPPKMAPQGDRVTQRDLHKQEAS' A
#
# COMPACT_ATOMS: atom_id res chain seq x y z
N MET A 1 -19.40 15.00 1.51
CA MET A 1 -18.46 13.84 1.42
C MET A 1 -18.90 12.81 2.47
N ILE A 2 -19.57 11.74 2.06
CA ILE A 2 -19.99 10.67 3.00
C ILE A 2 -18.73 9.89 3.36
N LYS A 3 -18.25 10.06 4.60
CA LYS A 3 -17.11 9.32 5.12
C LYS A 3 -17.61 7.95 5.59
N ALA A 4 -17.83 7.04 4.64
CA ALA A 4 -18.16 5.65 4.97
C ALA A 4 -17.05 5.10 5.86
N ILE A 5 -17.39 4.67 7.07
CA ILE A 5 -16.46 4.03 7.99
C ILE A 5 -16.22 2.63 7.44
N PHE A 6 -15.29 2.50 6.52
CA PHE A 6 -14.95 1.21 5.91
C PHE A 6 -14.24 0.35 6.96
N ARG A 7 -14.94 -0.65 7.50
CA ARG A 7 -14.35 -1.65 8.38
C ARG A 7 -13.85 -2.83 7.54
N LEU A 8 -12.54 -2.89 7.36
CA LEU A 8 -11.86 -4.05 6.79
C LEU A 8 -11.96 -5.24 7.75
N THR A 9 -12.47 -6.36 7.25
CA THR A 9 -12.44 -7.66 7.92
C THR A 9 -11.01 -8.20 7.99
N ASP A 10 -10.73 -9.08 8.94
CA ASP A 10 -9.39 -9.68 9.06
C ASP A 10 -9.01 -10.53 7.84
N ILE A 11 -10.01 -11.15 7.19
CA ILE A 11 -9.81 -11.88 5.94
C ILE A 11 -9.32 -10.94 4.83
N GLU A 12 -9.91 -9.75 4.70
CA GLU A 12 -9.47 -8.76 3.70
C GLU A 12 -8.08 -8.22 4.01
N LYS A 13 -7.77 -7.95 5.29
CA LYS A 13 -6.43 -7.51 5.69
C LYS A 13 -5.37 -8.56 5.34
N GLN A 14 -5.65 -9.84 5.56
CA GLN A 14 -4.75 -10.93 5.17
C GLN A 14 -4.59 -11.03 3.66
N LYS A 15 -5.67 -10.85 2.88
CA LYS A 15 -5.57 -10.83 1.40
C LYS A 15 -4.71 -9.68 0.91
N ILE A 16 -4.89 -8.49 1.46
CA ILE A 16 -4.07 -7.30 1.16
C ILE A 16 -2.58 -7.59 1.44
N PHE A 17 -2.29 -8.17 2.60
CA PHE A 17 -0.91 -8.53 2.97
C PHE A 17 -0.32 -9.57 2.01
N LYS A 18 -1.04 -10.65 1.70
CA LYS A 18 -0.59 -11.67 0.74
C LYS A 18 -0.30 -11.09 -0.64
N LEU A 19 -1.16 -10.21 -1.15
CA LEU A 19 -0.93 -9.55 -2.44
C LEU A 19 0.35 -8.71 -2.42
N ARG A 20 0.65 -8.05 -1.30
CA ARG A 20 1.90 -7.30 -1.15
C ARG A 20 3.13 -8.22 -1.13
N GLU A 21 3.05 -9.35 -0.41
CA GLU A 21 4.12 -10.36 -0.39
C GLU A 21 4.35 -10.99 -1.77
N MET A 22 3.30 -11.10 -2.59
CA MET A 22 3.39 -11.52 -4.00
C MET A 22 3.96 -10.42 -4.93
N GLY A 23 4.34 -9.25 -4.41
CA GLY A 23 4.92 -8.16 -5.18
C GLY A 23 3.93 -7.19 -5.82
N VAL A 24 2.62 -7.33 -5.55
CA VAL A 24 1.62 -6.37 -6.06
C VAL A 24 1.84 -5.00 -5.41
N ARG A 25 1.75 -3.93 -6.21
CA ARG A 25 2.01 -2.57 -5.73
C ARG A 25 0.83 -2.05 -4.88
N PRO A 26 1.07 -1.29 -3.81
CA PRO A 26 0.02 -0.69 -2.99
C PRO A 26 -1.08 0.08 -3.75
N PRO A 27 -0.80 0.88 -4.80
CA PRO A 27 -1.85 1.56 -5.55
C PRO A 27 -2.76 0.60 -6.31
N ASP A 28 -2.24 -0.51 -6.83
CA ASP A 28 -3.05 -1.52 -7.52
C ASP A 28 -3.96 -2.27 -6.53
N ILE A 29 -3.44 -2.57 -5.34
CA ILE A 29 -4.23 -3.16 -4.24
C ILE A 29 -5.31 -2.17 -3.79
N ALA A 30 -4.96 -0.90 -3.62
CA ALA A 30 -5.90 0.15 -3.22
C ALA A 30 -7.08 0.25 -4.20
N ARG A 31 -6.81 0.24 -5.51
CA ARG A 31 -7.85 0.26 -6.55
C ARG A 31 -8.76 -0.98 -6.49
N ARG A 32 -8.19 -2.17 -6.28
CA ARG A 32 -8.97 -3.43 -6.22
C ARG A 32 -9.93 -3.49 -5.02
N PHE A 33 -9.55 -2.90 -3.90
CA PHE A 33 -10.34 -2.95 -2.66
C PHE A 33 -11.11 -1.65 -2.39
N GLY A 34 -11.05 -0.65 -3.28
CA GLY A 34 -11.69 0.65 -3.07
C GLY A 34 -11.12 1.43 -1.88
N LEU A 35 -9.84 1.23 -1.57
CA LEU A 35 -9.14 1.83 -0.43
C LEU A 35 -8.24 2.97 -0.89
N SER A 36 -7.80 3.79 0.06
CA SER A 36 -6.65 4.67 -0.16
C SER A 36 -5.34 3.90 0.01
N GLU A 37 -4.32 4.31 -0.72
CA GLU A 37 -2.98 3.72 -0.61
C GLU A 37 -2.44 3.77 0.83
N GLY A 38 -2.69 4.88 1.55
CA GLY A 38 -2.33 5.00 2.96
C GLY A 38 -2.98 3.95 3.87
N VAL A 39 -4.22 3.54 3.58
CA VAL A 39 -4.87 2.44 4.31
C VAL A 39 -4.18 1.12 4.00
N VAL A 40 -3.83 0.86 2.74
CA VAL A 40 -3.07 -0.35 2.36
C VAL A 40 -1.73 -0.42 3.10
N HIS A 41 -0.97 0.68 3.16
CA HIS A 41 0.28 0.72 3.91
C HIS A 41 0.10 0.42 5.40
N LYS A 42 -0.94 0.99 6.04
CA LYS A 42 -1.25 0.73 7.46
C LYS A 42 -1.62 -0.74 7.69
N VAL A 43 -2.42 -1.32 6.81
CA VAL A 43 -2.80 -2.74 6.88
C VAL A 43 -1.57 -3.65 6.79
N VAL A 44 -0.68 -3.39 5.81
CA VAL A 44 0.54 -4.18 5.64
C VAL A 44 1.45 -4.07 6.86
N GLN A 45 1.65 -2.87 7.41
CA GLN A 45 2.45 -2.67 8.62
C GLN A 45 1.86 -3.41 9.83
N ALA A 46 0.55 -3.30 10.05
CA ALA A 46 -0.13 -3.97 11.15
C ALA A 46 -0.01 -5.51 11.03
N GLN A 47 -0.19 -6.05 9.83
CA GLN A 47 -0.05 -7.49 9.59
C GLN A 47 1.40 -7.97 9.79
N ARG A 48 2.40 -7.19 9.38
CA ARG A 48 3.80 -7.52 9.59
C ARG A 48 4.17 -7.59 11.08
N ALA A 49 3.64 -6.68 11.89
CA ALA A 49 3.85 -6.66 13.34
C ALA A 49 3.22 -7.86 14.06
N LEU A 50 2.15 -8.45 13.50
CA LEU A 50 1.54 -9.67 14.04
C LEU A 50 2.36 -10.93 13.72
N ILE A 51 3.09 -10.95 12.60
CA ILE A 51 3.81 -12.13 12.11
C ILE A 51 5.27 -12.15 12.61
N GLN A 52 5.90 -11.00 12.86
CA GLN A 52 7.30 -10.92 13.28
C GLN A 52 7.47 -10.11 14.58
N PRO A 53 8.22 -10.59 15.60
CA PRO A 53 8.71 -9.72 16.67
C PRO A 53 9.68 -8.68 16.08
N PRO A 54 9.87 -7.52 16.74
CA PRO A 54 10.42 -6.31 16.12
C PRO A 54 11.92 -6.47 15.81
N LYS A 55 12.24 -7.04 14.66
CA LYS A 55 13.56 -6.89 14.05
C LYS A 55 13.48 -5.84 12.94
N MET A 56 13.93 -4.64 13.32
CA MET A 56 14.50 -3.57 12.51
C MET A 56 14.01 -3.46 11.06
N ALA A 57 13.22 -2.41 10.78
CA ALA A 57 13.11 -1.80 9.46
C ALA A 57 14.49 -1.24 8.99
N PRO A 58 14.72 -0.82 7.72
CA PRO A 58 13.75 -0.53 6.66
C PRO A 58 14.19 -0.95 5.23
N GLN A 59 13.31 -1.62 4.46
CA GLN A 59 13.47 -1.74 3.01
C GLN A 59 12.08 -1.68 2.39
N GLY A 60 11.76 -0.81 1.44
CA GLY A 60 12.59 0.05 0.62
C GLY A 60 11.90 0.09 -0.74
N ASP A 61 11.21 1.19 -1.05
CA ASP A 61 11.08 1.67 -2.42
C ASP A 61 10.60 3.12 -2.41
N ARG A 62 11.58 4.02 -2.24
CA ARG A 62 11.54 5.30 -2.95
C ARG A 62 11.64 4.94 -4.43
N VAL A 63 10.51 4.67 -5.10
CA VAL A 63 10.49 4.82 -6.56
C VAL A 63 10.43 6.31 -6.85
N THR A 64 11.62 6.86 -6.99
CA THR A 64 11.91 8.10 -7.71
C THR A 64 11.43 7.97 -9.17
N GLN A 65 11.07 9.11 -9.78
CA GLN A 65 10.99 9.36 -11.24
C GLN A 65 9.73 8.84 -11.95
N ARG A 66 8.95 9.67 -12.65
CA ARG A 66 9.40 10.65 -13.66
C ARG A 66 8.70 12.00 -13.54
N ASP A 67 9.52 13.00 -13.24
CA ASP A 67 9.40 14.31 -13.87
C ASP A 67 9.36 14.11 -15.39
N LEU A 68 8.27 14.51 -16.03
CA LEU A 68 8.17 14.64 -17.48
C LEU A 68 7.94 16.13 -17.76
N HIS A 69 8.97 16.95 -17.55
CA HIS A 69 9.10 18.22 -18.27
C HIS A 69 9.13 17.92 -19.78
N LYS A 70 8.00 18.15 -20.45
CA LYS A 70 7.99 18.41 -21.89
C LYS A 70 8.00 19.93 -22.05
N GLN A 71 9.20 20.53 -21.98
CA GLN A 71 9.44 21.80 -22.65
C GLN A 71 9.64 21.46 -24.12
N GLU A 72 8.65 21.79 -24.95
CA GLU A 72 8.86 21.86 -26.38
C GLU A 72 9.41 23.24 -26.70
N ALA A 73 10.54 23.24 -27.38
CA ALA A 73 11.33 24.38 -27.77
C ALA A 73 10.93 24.90 -29.15
N SER A 74 11.35 26.15 -29.39
CA SER A 74 11.47 26.88 -30.66
C SER A 74 10.22 27.48 -31.28
#